data_AF-A0A7X8C499-F1
#
_entry.id   AF-A0A7X8C499-F1
#
_cell.length_a   1.000
_cell.length_b   1.000
_cell.length_c   1.000
_cell.angle_alpha   90.00
_cell.angle_beta   90.00
_cell.angle_gamma   90.00
#
_symmetry.space_group_name_H-M   'P 1'
#
loop_
_entity.id
_entity.type
_entity.pdbx_description
1 polymer ?
#
loop_
_entity_poly.entity_id
_entity_poly.type
_entity_poly.pdbx_seq_one_letter_code
_entity_poly.pdbx_strand_id
1 'polypeptide(L)'
;MTTVSTEDTDEAKADAEGESTTKEGRSVTIRSIGDILIHDWVYDNAATADGYDFTPMFEPIKKYLENADITTANLEMIAAGDTYPLSTYPAFNAPSEIIDALKT
;
A
#
# COMPACT_ATOMS: atom_id res chain seq x y z
N MET A 1 50.25 15.08 53.31
CA MET A 1 50.12 13.62 53.51
C MET A 1 49.44 13.42 54.84
N THR A 2 48.12 13.21 54.84
CA THR A 2 47.33 12.91 56.04
C THR A 2 46.36 11.81 55.65
N THR A 3 46.54 10.64 56.24
CA THR A 3 45.63 9.50 56.20
C THR A 3 44.68 9.59 57.40
N VAL A 4 43.38 9.36 57.18
CA VAL A 4 42.46 8.88 58.21
C VAL A 4 41.52 7.84 57.56
N SER A 5 41.42 6.70 58.24
CA SER A 5 40.65 5.51 57.88
C SER A 5 39.15 5.62 58.21
N THR A 6 38.42 4.68 57.62
CA THR A 6 36.99 4.36 57.52
C THR A 6 36.20 4.15 58.82
N GLU A 7 34.87 4.35 58.75
CA GLU A 7 33.78 3.41 59.10
C GLU A 7 32.42 4.11 58.81
N ASP A 8 31.71 3.70 57.77
CA ASP A 8 30.55 2.78 57.76
C ASP A 8 29.25 3.41 58.30
N THR A 9 28.31 3.69 57.41
CA THR A 9 26.87 3.61 57.72
C THR A 9 26.05 3.57 56.43
N ASP A 10 25.55 2.36 56.20
CA ASP A 10 24.19 2.01 55.83
C ASP A 10 23.71 2.30 54.40
N GLU A 11 23.53 1.18 53.70
CA GLU A 11 22.99 1.06 52.36
C GLU A 11 21.51 1.47 52.35
N ALA A 12 21.17 2.44 51.51
CA ALA A 12 19.84 2.51 50.92
C ALA A 12 20.00 2.61 49.41
N LYS A 13 20.18 1.43 48.78
CA LYS A 13 20.05 1.23 47.35
C LYS A 13 18.59 1.50 46.95
N ALA A 14 18.32 2.71 46.50
CA ALA A 14 17.09 3.00 45.78
C ALA A 14 17.26 2.48 44.34
N ASP A 15 16.94 1.20 44.15
CA ASP A 15 16.66 0.65 42.83
C ASP A 15 15.41 1.36 42.29
N ALA A 16 15.63 2.42 41.52
CA ALA A 16 14.62 2.95 40.60
C ALA A 16 14.98 2.45 39.20
N GLU A 17 14.81 1.15 38.97
CA GLU A 17 14.57 0.63 37.63
C GLU A 17 13.20 1.15 37.19
N GLY A 18 13.20 2.36 36.63
CA GLY A 18 12.08 2.85 35.85
C GLY A 18 11.94 1.93 34.66
N GLU A 19 10.91 1.09 34.68
CA GLU A 19 10.49 0.28 33.54
C GLU A 19 10.14 1.23 32.39
N SER A 20 11.13 1.51 31.54
CA SER A 20 10.96 2.27 30.31
C SER A 20 10.18 1.38 29.36
N THR A 21 8.86 1.42 29.47
CA THR A 21 7.95 0.88 28.47
C THR A 21 8.20 1.60 27.16
N THR A 22 9.03 1.01 26.30
CA THR A 22 9.16 1.44 24.91
C THR A 22 7.79 1.24 24.27
N LYS A 23 7.09 2.35 23.99
CA LYS A 23 5.91 2.28 23.12
C LYS A 23 6.38 1.70 21.80
N GLU A 24 6.00 0.46 21.51
CA GLU A 24 6.14 -0.14 20.20
C GLU A 24 5.57 0.84 19.16
N GLY A 25 6.42 1.34 18.28
CA GLY A 25 6.02 2.27 17.24
C GLY A 25 5.08 1.56 16.26
N ARG A 26 3.95 2.17 15.92
CA ARG A 26 3.09 1.64 14.85
C ARG A 26 3.62 2.13 13.51
N SER A 27 3.81 1.21 12.57
CA SER A 27 4.14 1.51 11.19
C SER A 27 2.96 1.19 10.27
N VAL A 28 2.86 1.92 9.16
CA VAL A 28 1.99 1.59 8.02
C VAL A 28 2.82 1.71 6.74
N THR A 29 2.69 0.75 5.84
CA THR A 29 3.33 0.72 4.53
C THR A 29 2.31 1.11 3.48
N ILE A 30 2.58 2.23 2.78
CA ILE A 30 1.74 2.69 1.67
C ILE A 30 2.53 2.54 0.37
N ARG A 31 1.88 1.98 -0.65
CA ARG A 31 2.38 1.99 -2.03
C ARG A 31 1.44 2.76 -2.91
N SER A 32 2.01 3.48 -3.87
CA SER A 32 1.23 4.26 -4.81
C SER A 32 1.80 4.03 -6.20
N ILE A 33 0.91 3.68 -7.13
CA ILE A 33 1.19 3.72 -8.56
C ILE A 33 0.55 4.96 -9.16
N GLY A 34 1.03 5.31 -10.36
CA GLY A 34 0.50 6.44 -11.11
C GLY A 34 -0.82 6.08 -11.80
N ASP A 35 -0.92 6.52 -13.04
CA ASP A 35 -2.17 6.52 -13.77
C ASP A 35 -2.58 5.11 -14.21
N ILE A 36 -3.83 4.78 -13.92
CA ILE A 36 -4.60 3.75 -14.60
C ILE A 36 -5.42 4.48 -15.66
N LEU A 37 -4.80 4.61 -16.84
CA LEU A 37 -5.37 5.25 -18.01
C LEU A 37 -5.33 4.26 -19.17
N ILE A 38 -6.50 3.90 -19.68
CA ILE A 38 -6.66 2.83 -20.66
C ILE A 38 -7.11 3.41 -22.00
N HIS A 39 -6.32 3.14 -23.03
CA HIS A 39 -6.60 3.45 -24.43
C HIS A 39 -7.01 2.17 -25.20
N ASP A 40 -7.43 2.36 -26.46
CA ASP A 40 -7.88 1.33 -27.41
C ASP A 40 -7.07 0.03 -27.36
N TRP A 41 -5.74 0.10 -27.54
CA TRP A 41 -4.91 -1.11 -27.59
C TRP A 41 -4.90 -1.94 -26.30
N VAL A 42 -5.13 -1.30 -25.16
CA VAL A 42 -5.18 -1.99 -23.88
C VAL A 42 -6.52 -2.72 -23.74
N TYR A 43 -7.64 -2.14 -24.22
CA TYR A 43 -8.92 -2.86 -24.30
C TYR A 43 -8.82 -4.06 -25.24
N ASP A 44 -8.25 -3.85 -26.44
CA ASP A 44 -8.13 -4.89 -27.45
C ASP A 44 -7.30 -6.08 -26.94
N ASN A 45 -6.26 -5.80 -26.14
CA ASN A 45 -5.45 -6.85 -25.54
C ASN A 45 -6.17 -7.59 -24.39
N ALA A 46 -7.03 -6.90 -23.64
CA ALA A 46 -7.84 -7.49 -22.58
C ALA A 46 -9.10 -8.21 -23.10
N ALA A 47 -9.47 -8.04 -24.37
CA ALA A 47 -10.70 -8.58 -24.91
C ALA A 47 -10.73 -10.12 -24.89
N THR A 48 -11.86 -10.66 -24.44
CA THR A 48 -12.17 -12.10 -24.41
C THR A 48 -13.41 -12.38 -25.26
N ALA A 49 -13.87 -13.63 -25.29
CA ALA A 49 -15.11 -13.98 -26.00
C ALA A 49 -16.36 -13.31 -25.39
N ASP A 50 -16.35 -13.05 -24.07
CA ASP A 50 -17.54 -12.67 -23.30
C ASP A 50 -17.37 -11.34 -22.52
N GLY A 51 -16.27 -10.61 -22.72
CA GLY A 51 -15.97 -9.38 -21.96
C GLY A 51 -14.48 -9.04 -21.97
N TYR A 52 -13.96 -8.53 -20.86
CA TYR A 52 -12.55 -8.12 -20.73
C TYR A 52 -11.86 -8.76 -19.52
N ASP A 53 -10.60 -9.16 -19.68
CA ASP A 53 -9.72 -9.63 -18.61
C ASP A 53 -8.42 -8.81 -18.58
N PHE A 54 -8.31 -7.94 -17.57
CA PHE A 54 -7.12 -7.12 -17.35
C PHE A 54 -6.13 -7.76 -16.37
N THR A 55 -6.49 -8.86 -15.68
CA THR A 55 -5.65 -9.49 -14.67
C THR A 55 -4.25 -9.84 -15.19
N PRO A 56 -4.07 -10.42 -16.40
CA PRO A 56 -2.74 -10.73 -16.94
C PRO A 56 -1.77 -9.53 -17.02
N MET A 57 -2.29 -8.30 -17.12
CA MET A 57 -1.47 -7.09 -17.20
C MET A 57 -0.86 -6.71 -15.85
N PHE A 58 -1.50 -7.09 -14.74
CA PHE A 58 -1.03 -6.79 -13.39
C PHE A 58 -0.12 -7.89 -12.81
N GLU A 59 -0.19 -9.13 -13.31
CA GLU A 59 0.60 -10.24 -12.74
C GLU A 59 2.11 -10.04 -12.69
N PRO A 60 2.76 -9.41 -13.69
CA PRO A 60 4.19 -9.13 -13.61
C PRO A 60 4.57 -8.22 -12.43
N ILE A 61 3.64 -7.38 -11.95
CA ILE A 61 3.87 -6.39 -10.90
C ILE A 61 3.17 -6.71 -9.59
N LYS A 62 2.32 -7.73 -9.52
CA LYS A 62 1.50 -8.11 -8.36
C LYS A 62 2.25 -8.14 -7.03
N LYS A 63 3.44 -8.76 -6.99
CA LYS A 63 4.29 -8.81 -5.79
C LYS A 63 4.69 -7.43 -5.23
N TYR A 64 4.75 -6.41 -6.10
CA TYR A 64 5.03 -5.03 -5.73
C TYR A 64 3.77 -4.27 -5.32
N LEU A 65 2.58 -4.79 -5.58
CA LEU A 65 1.32 -4.17 -5.16
C LEU A 65 0.81 -4.75 -3.83
N GLU A 66 1.07 -6.03 -3.54
CA GLU A 66 0.49 -6.73 -2.38
C GLU A 66 1.27 -6.58 -1.06
N ASN A 67 2.56 -6.27 -1.10
CA ASN A 67 3.41 -6.17 0.10
C ASN A 67 3.33 -4.77 0.75
N ALA A 68 2.10 -4.31 1.02
CA ALA A 68 1.77 -3.04 1.68
C ALA A 68 0.45 -3.16 2.46
N ASP A 69 0.26 -2.28 3.45
CA ASP A 69 -1.02 -2.20 4.16
C ASP A 69 -2.09 -1.48 3.30
N ILE A 70 -1.65 -0.52 2.49
CA ILE A 70 -2.50 0.24 1.57
C ILE A 70 -1.76 0.40 0.24
N THR A 71 -2.45 0.05 -0.85
CA THR A 71 -1.99 0.34 -2.21
C THR A 71 -2.98 1.27 -2.89
N THR A 72 -2.48 2.36 -3.48
CA THR A 72 -3.28 3.37 -4.18
C THR A 72 -2.85 3.51 -5.63
N ALA A 73 -3.75 4.01 -6.47
CA ALA A 73 -3.50 4.33 -7.87
C ALA A 73 -4.24 5.61 -8.26
N ASN A 74 -3.76 6.33 -9.27
CA ASN A 74 -4.53 7.42 -9.87
C ASN A 74 -5.45 6.86 -10.96
N LEU A 75 -6.77 6.97 -10.80
CA LEU A 75 -7.72 6.48 -11.79
C LEU A 75 -8.10 7.62 -12.75
N GLU A 76 -7.50 7.63 -13.94
CA GLU A 76 -7.69 8.70 -14.95
C GLU A 76 -8.68 8.30 -16.05
N MET A 77 -9.61 7.41 -15.72
CA MET A 77 -10.72 7.03 -16.59
C MET A 77 -11.97 6.81 -15.76
N ILE A 78 -13.12 6.85 -16.43
CA ILE A 78 -14.40 6.45 -15.84
C ILE A 78 -14.62 4.98 -16.19
N ALA A 79 -15.06 4.18 -15.22
CA ALA A 79 -15.54 2.81 -15.44
C ALA A 79 -17.03 2.75 -15.07
N ALA A 80 -17.91 3.28 -15.94
CA ALA A 80 -19.35 3.41 -15.66
C ALA A 80 -20.16 2.14 -16.01
N GLY A 81 -19.49 1.04 -16.32
CA GLY A 81 -20.09 -0.20 -16.81
C GLY A 81 -20.92 0.02 -18.09
N ASP A 82 -21.92 -0.83 -18.29
CA ASP A 82 -22.75 -0.86 -19.51
C ASP A 82 -23.70 0.34 -19.66
N THR A 83 -23.74 1.25 -18.68
CA THR A 83 -24.59 2.45 -18.73
C THR A 83 -24.20 3.36 -19.90
N TYR A 84 -22.91 3.37 -20.26
CA TYR A 84 -22.38 4.13 -21.37
C TYR A 84 -21.59 3.18 -22.29
N PRO A 85 -21.54 3.44 -23.62
CA PRO A 85 -20.68 2.69 -24.50
C PRO A 85 -19.21 2.82 -24.09
N LEU A 86 -18.39 1.83 -24.44
CA LEU A 86 -16.95 1.97 -24.33
C LEU A 86 -16.46 3.16 -25.14
N SER A 87 -15.59 3.95 -24.56
CA SER A 87 -14.97 5.08 -25.24
C SER A 87 -13.54 5.27 -24.81
N THR A 88 -12.69 5.66 -25.76
CA THR A 88 -11.29 6.00 -25.54
C THR A 88 -11.14 7.52 -25.45
N TYR A 89 -9.91 8.02 -25.51
CA TYR A 89 -9.62 9.45 -25.56
C TYR A 89 -10.45 10.15 -26.65
N PRO A 90 -11.06 11.32 -26.36
CA PRO A 90 -10.97 12.09 -25.11
C PRO A 90 -12.09 11.82 -24.09
N ALA A 91 -13.08 10.97 -24.41
CA ALA A 91 -14.32 10.87 -23.63
C ALA A 91 -14.24 9.87 -22.46
N PHE A 92 -13.46 8.81 -22.63
CA PHE A 92 -13.18 7.74 -21.65
C PHE A 92 -14.40 7.09 -20.98
N ASN A 93 -14.61 5.82 -21.30
CA ASN A 93 -15.40 4.90 -20.50
C ASN A 93 -14.84 3.49 -20.67
N ALA A 94 -14.22 2.98 -19.62
CA ALA A 94 -13.58 1.67 -19.59
C ALA A 94 -14.58 0.57 -19.18
N PRO A 95 -14.34 -0.70 -19.59
CA PRO A 95 -15.08 -1.84 -19.06
C PRO A 95 -14.97 -1.89 -17.55
N SER A 96 -16.04 -2.30 -16.87
CA SER A 96 -16.06 -2.42 -15.40
C SER A 96 -15.01 -3.39 -14.86
N GLU A 97 -14.59 -4.38 -15.66
CA GLU A 97 -13.67 -5.46 -15.32
C GLU A 97 -12.28 -4.95 -14.95
N ILE A 98 -11.90 -3.73 -15.37
CA ILE A 98 -10.67 -3.10 -14.88
C ILE A 98 -10.70 -2.90 -13.36
N ILE A 99 -11.87 -2.57 -12.79
CA ILE A 99 -12.02 -2.37 -11.35
C ILE A 99 -11.89 -3.72 -10.62
N ASP A 100 -12.27 -4.82 -11.26
CA ASP A 100 -12.07 -6.16 -10.70
C ASP A 100 -10.60 -6.57 -10.73
N ALA A 101 -9.88 -6.25 -11.80
CA ALA A 101 -8.44 -6.47 -11.88
C ALA A 101 -7.64 -5.65 -10.86
N LEU A 102 -8.16 -4.52 -10.36
CA LEU A 102 -7.51 -3.73 -9.31
C LEU A 102 -7.75 -4.26 -7.88
N LYS A 103 -8.62 -5.25 -7.69
CA LYS A 103 -8.90 -5.88 -6.38
C LYS A 103 -8.00 -7.10 -6.09
N THR A 104 -7.07 -7.40 -6.99
CA THR A 104 -6.26 -8.63 -7.02
C THR A 104 -5.16 -8.73 -5.97
#